data_AF-A0A1M3I836-F1
#
_entry.id   AF-A0A1M3I836-F1
#
_cell.length_a   1.000
_cell.length_b   1.000
_cell.length_c   1.000
_cell.angle_alpha   90.00
_cell.angle_beta   90.00
_cell.angle_gamma   90.00
#
_symmetry.space_group_name_H-M   'P 1'
#
loop_
_entity.id
_entity.type
_entity.pdbx_description
1 polymer ?
#
loop_
_entity_poly.entity_id
_entity_poly.type
_entity_poly.pdbx_seq_one_letter_code
_entity_poly.pdbx_strand_id
1 'polypeptide(L)'
;MTGSALQLAGAASTSPFGKLQPYEGVWDSTVFLWDAGFAELESVPANGVMLPNLMRDRASAVSGLTASQCDVEAYNTMGNGFTTGEITSKGGIHIASTQAGAQNAQSNFALCMSQALGNWLAANCGAGENYSVMLSLWVRKTREYGGPNTNPQSWGHMAATSGQTGSYIVQLQRGEGAPPDAARENWIGIRQDFIALDAPGVMCAAAKGWRGTRSATLNGAFQRALANVGAMGSWDTVNYNKACSGIIYRAQLDVLDFSDAPGANVTAKGLAMLNSINALAARDFGEGGRFHGDEFTPAADLKP
;
A
#
# COMPACT_ATOMS: atom_id res chain seq x y z
N MET A 1 28.96 -7.20 -9.60
CA MET A 1 29.17 -7.17 -8.15
C MET A 1 27.96 -7.79 -7.48
N THR A 2 28.15 -8.98 -6.95
CA THR A 2 27.15 -9.84 -6.30
C THR A 2 26.79 -9.26 -4.93
N GLY A 3 25.58 -8.72 -4.77
CA GLY A 3 25.07 -8.30 -3.47
C GLY A 3 24.75 -9.53 -2.63
N SER A 4 25.60 -9.84 -1.65
CA SER A 4 25.37 -10.93 -0.72
C SER A 4 24.21 -10.57 0.22
N ALA A 5 23.21 -11.44 0.31
CA ALA A 5 22.31 -11.50 1.45
C ALA A 5 23.17 -11.69 2.71
N LEU A 6 23.37 -10.62 3.47
CA LEU A 6 24.15 -10.68 4.70
C LEU A 6 23.32 -11.47 5.71
N GLN A 7 23.78 -12.68 6.00
CA GLN A 7 23.19 -13.57 6.99
C GLN A 7 23.51 -13.00 8.38
N LEU A 8 22.69 -12.08 8.87
CA LEU A 8 22.81 -11.50 10.20
C LEU A 8 22.27 -12.49 11.25
N ALA A 9 23.19 -13.31 11.76
CA ALA A 9 23.04 -13.94 13.05
C ALA A 9 22.91 -12.84 14.13
N GLY A 10 21.78 -12.78 14.85
CA GLY A 10 21.74 -12.01 16.10
C GLY A 10 20.40 -11.44 16.57
N ALA A 11 19.38 -11.31 15.73
CA ALA A 11 18.05 -10.91 16.19
C ALA A 11 17.01 -11.87 15.62
N ALA A 12 16.64 -12.87 16.40
CA ALA A 12 15.45 -13.66 16.11
C ALA A 12 14.25 -12.71 16.18
N SER A 13 13.75 -12.26 15.02
CA SER A 13 12.41 -11.70 14.93
C SER A 13 11.45 -12.81 15.37
N THR A 14 10.92 -12.70 16.58
CA THR A 14 9.80 -13.51 17.05
C THR A 14 8.51 -12.93 16.50
N SER A 15 8.45 -12.82 15.17
CA SER A 15 7.18 -12.69 14.48
C SER A 15 6.28 -13.81 14.99
N PRO A 16 5.01 -13.52 15.36
CA PRO A 16 4.06 -14.55 15.78
C PRO A 16 3.79 -15.59 14.67
N PHE A 17 4.29 -15.33 13.46
CA PHE A 17 4.20 -16.19 12.28
C PHE A 17 5.44 -17.06 12.03
N GLY A 18 6.36 -17.17 12.99
CA GLY A 18 7.64 -17.84 12.75
C GLY A 18 8.51 -17.07 11.78
N LYS A 19 9.71 -17.59 11.49
CA LYS A 19 10.81 -16.91 10.78
C LYS A 19 10.37 -16.23 9.48
N LEU A 20 10.09 -14.92 9.53
CA LEU A 20 9.97 -14.05 8.34
C LEU A 20 11.33 -13.75 7.70
N GLN A 21 12.40 -14.42 8.14
CA GLN A 21 13.69 -14.38 7.50
C GLN A 21 14.11 -15.78 7.04
N PRO A 22 14.43 -15.94 5.74
CA PRO A 22 14.36 -14.94 4.67
C PRO A 22 13.02 -15.04 3.94
N TYR A 23 12.02 -14.21 4.29
CA TYR A 23 10.89 -14.02 3.39
C TYR A 23 11.39 -13.19 2.19
N GLU A 24 11.40 -13.82 1.01
CA GLU A 24 11.97 -13.22 -0.19
C GLU A 24 11.18 -11.96 -0.58
N GLY A 25 11.90 -10.87 -0.87
CA GLY A 25 11.28 -9.55 -1.12
C GLY A 25 10.91 -8.76 0.14
N VAL A 26 11.51 -9.10 1.28
CA VAL A 26 11.56 -8.24 2.46
C VAL A 26 12.98 -7.72 2.61
N TRP A 27 13.09 -6.42 2.81
CA TRP A 27 14.35 -5.72 3.03
C TRP A 27 14.50 -5.31 4.48
N ASP A 28 15.73 -4.95 4.82
CA ASP A 28 16.05 -4.33 6.11
C ASP A 28 15.30 -3.00 6.33
N SER A 29 14.92 -2.35 5.23
CA SER A 29 14.10 -1.16 5.19
C SER A 29 12.60 -1.40 5.29
N THR A 30 12.12 -2.65 5.24
CA THR A 30 10.69 -2.94 5.26
C THR A 30 10.11 -2.74 6.65
N VAL A 31 9.24 -1.72 6.80
CA VAL A 31 8.58 -1.38 8.07
C VAL A 31 7.10 -1.78 8.08
N PHE A 32 6.54 -2.17 6.94
CA PHE A 32 5.22 -2.77 6.89
C PHE A 32 5.16 -3.85 5.82
N LEU A 33 4.52 -4.96 6.18
CA LEU A 33 4.09 -5.99 5.24
C LEU A 33 2.76 -6.57 5.71
N TRP A 34 1.81 -6.59 4.79
CA TRP A 34 0.69 -7.51 4.80
C TRP A 34 0.75 -8.33 3.52
N ASP A 35 0.52 -9.63 3.64
CA ASP A 35 0.58 -10.56 2.51
C ASP A 35 -0.45 -11.67 2.73
N ALA A 36 -1.34 -11.86 1.76
CA ALA A 36 -2.46 -12.80 1.80
C ALA A 36 -2.02 -14.26 2.06
N GLY A 37 -0.81 -14.64 1.64
CA GLY A 37 -0.28 -15.99 1.86
C GLY A 37 0.29 -16.24 3.26
N PHE A 38 0.34 -15.22 4.12
CA PHE A 38 0.91 -15.30 5.47
C PHE A 38 -0.01 -14.72 6.54
N ALA A 39 -0.74 -13.66 6.21
CA ALA A 39 -1.75 -13.03 7.05
C ALA A 39 -3.13 -13.49 6.59
N GLU A 40 -3.44 -14.77 6.79
CA GLU A 40 -4.73 -15.36 6.44
C GLU A 40 -5.86 -14.68 7.23
N LEU A 41 -6.94 -14.34 6.52
CA LEU A 41 -8.13 -13.70 7.06
C LEU A 41 -9.34 -14.57 6.74
N GLU A 42 -10.24 -14.76 7.71
CA GLU A 42 -11.48 -15.51 7.49
C GLU A 42 -12.57 -14.66 6.81
N SER A 43 -12.53 -13.35 6.99
CA SER A 43 -13.46 -12.38 6.42
C SER A 43 -12.81 -11.01 6.29
N VAL A 44 -13.44 -10.11 5.53
CA VAL A 44 -12.97 -8.72 5.45
C VAL A 44 -13.08 -8.08 6.84
N PRO A 45 -11.96 -7.60 7.43
CA PRO A 45 -11.98 -7.09 8.80
C PRO A 45 -12.94 -5.92 9.00
N ALA A 46 -13.61 -5.90 10.15
CA ALA A 46 -14.47 -4.79 10.56
C ALA A 46 -13.65 -3.51 10.82
N ASN A 47 -14.33 -2.37 10.82
CA ASN A 47 -13.70 -1.08 11.05
C ASN A 47 -13.03 -1.00 12.44
N GLY A 48 -11.80 -0.49 12.50
CA GLY A 48 -11.03 -0.32 13.73
C GLY A 48 -10.39 -1.60 14.26
N VAL A 49 -10.52 -2.75 13.57
CA VAL A 49 -9.80 -3.97 13.93
C VAL A 49 -8.31 -3.76 13.70
N MET A 50 -7.51 -4.07 14.73
CA MET A 50 -6.06 -4.10 14.60
C MET A 50 -5.62 -5.44 14.01
N LEU A 51 -4.83 -5.38 12.94
CA LEU A 51 -4.23 -6.53 12.27
C LEU A 51 -2.71 -6.49 12.52
N PRO A 52 -2.08 -7.65 12.72
CA PRO A 52 -0.65 -7.71 12.93
C PRO A 52 0.09 -7.28 11.67
N ASN A 53 1.05 -6.36 11.83
CA ASN A 53 2.04 -6.09 10.79
C ASN A 53 3.08 -7.20 10.81
N LEU A 54 3.28 -7.90 9.68
CA LEU A 54 4.28 -8.98 9.59
C LEU A 54 5.69 -8.45 9.92
N MET A 55 5.95 -7.16 9.68
CA MET A 55 7.21 -6.49 9.99
C MET A 55 7.19 -5.68 11.29
N ARG A 56 6.26 -5.93 12.22
CA ARG A 56 6.09 -5.08 13.43
C ARG A 56 7.35 -4.94 14.29
N ASP A 57 8.13 -6.01 14.46
CA ASP A 57 9.36 -5.97 15.27
C ASP A 57 10.43 -5.12 14.58
N ARG A 58 10.50 -5.21 13.24
CA ARG A 58 11.41 -4.42 12.42
C ARG A 58 11.01 -2.96 12.41
N ALA A 59 9.72 -2.68 12.24
CA ALA A 59 9.14 -1.35 12.34
C ALA A 59 9.43 -0.72 13.71
N SER A 60 9.27 -1.49 14.79
CA SER A 60 9.59 -1.09 16.16
C SER A 60 11.07 -0.75 16.30
N ALA A 61 11.97 -1.59 15.79
CA ALA A 61 13.41 -1.34 15.83
C ALA A 61 13.84 -0.10 15.03
N VAL A 62 13.24 0.15 13.86
CA VAL A 62 13.55 1.31 13.01
C VAL A 62 12.98 2.61 13.59
N SER A 63 11.76 2.56 14.14
CA SER A 63 11.06 3.76 14.61
C SER A 63 11.27 4.10 16.08
N GLY A 64 11.76 3.14 16.88
CA GLY A 64 11.81 3.25 18.34
C GLY A 64 10.45 3.10 19.03
N LEU A 65 9.39 2.79 18.28
CA LEU A 65 8.04 2.57 18.82
C LEU A 65 7.92 1.16 19.43
N THR A 66 6.89 0.92 20.24
CA THR A 66 6.54 -0.45 20.68
C THR A 66 5.95 -1.28 19.54
N ALA A 67 6.07 -2.61 19.58
CA ALA A 67 5.56 -3.48 18.52
C ALA A 67 4.05 -3.29 18.22
N SER A 68 3.22 -3.10 19.26
CA SER A 68 1.78 -2.83 19.09
C SER A 68 1.49 -1.47 18.46
N GLN A 69 2.39 -0.49 18.61
CA GLN A 69 2.30 0.78 17.89
C GLN A 69 2.70 0.65 16.42
N CYS A 70 3.16 -0.51 15.96
CA CYS A 70 3.51 -0.78 14.57
C CYS A 70 2.52 -1.72 13.85
N ASP A 71 1.46 -2.16 14.52
CA ASP A 71 0.35 -2.90 13.91
C ASP A 71 -0.48 -1.97 13.00
N VAL A 72 -1.35 -2.57 12.18
CA VAL A 72 -2.19 -1.82 11.22
C VAL A 72 -3.65 -1.87 11.59
N GLU A 73 -4.37 -0.82 11.25
CA GLU A 73 -5.80 -0.64 11.50
C GLU A 73 -6.56 -0.96 10.20
N ALA A 74 -7.59 -1.79 10.30
CA ALA A 74 -8.56 -1.96 9.24
C ALA A 74 -9.53 -0.77 9.21
N TYR A 75 -9.49 0.03 8.14
CA TYR A 75 -10.49 1.06 7.89
C TYR A 75 -11.54 0.50 6.95
N ASN A 76 -12.75 0.27 7.45
CA ASN A 76 -13.83 -0.36 6.68
C ASN A 76 -15.11 0.48 6.78
N THR A 77 -15.48 1.10 5.67
CA THR A 77 -16.69 1.94 5.59
C THR A 77 -17.78 1.31 4.72
N MET A 78 -17.71 0.00 4.44
CA MET A 78 -18.54 -0.69 3.46
C MET A 78 -20.02 -0.88 3.83
N GLY A 79 -20.55 -0.14 4.81
CA GLY A 79 -21.92 -0.30 5.32
C GLY A 79 -23.04 0.31 4.47
N ASN A 80 -22.73 0.93 3.33
CA ASN A 80 -23.67 1.80 2.61
C ASN A 80 -24.46 1.10 1.48
N GLY A 81 -24.40 -0.24 1.39
CA GLY A 81 -25.24 -1.03 0.47
C GLY A 81 -24.89 -0.88 -1.02
N PHE A 82 -23.69 -0.41 -1.35
CA PHE A 82 -23.19 -0.38 -2.73
C PHE A 82 -21.78 -0.94 -2.91
N THR A 83 -21.19 -1.48 -1.85
CA THR A 83 -19.93 -2.22 -1.86
C THR A 83 -20.05 -3.49 -1.07
N THR A 84 -19.39 -4.55 -1.54
CA THR A 84 -19.31 -5.85 -0.87
C THR A 84 -17.87 -6.30 -0.89
N GLY A 85 -17.49 -7.04 0.15
CA GLY A 85 -16.17 -7.62 0.27
C GLY A 85 -16.20 -9.12 0.52
N GLU A 86 -15.19 -9.81 0.01
CA GLU A 86 -14.90 -11.21 0.32
C GLU A 86 -13.39 -11.40 0.51
N ILE A 87 -13.01 -12.52 1.12
CA ILE A 87 -11.64 -13.04 1.03
C ILE A 87 -11.62 -14.08 -0.09
N THR A 88 -10.70 -13.95 -1.04
CA THR A 88 -10.59 -14.87 -2.19
C THR A 88 -10.05 -16.23 -1.75
N SER A 89 -10.11 -17.23 -2.63
CA SER A 89 -9.62 -18.59 -2.31
C SER A 89 -8.12 -18.65 -1.99
N LYS A 90 -7.35 -17.61 -2.38
CA LYS A 90 -5.92 -17.43 -2.02
C LYS A 90 -5.68 -16.32 -1.00
N GLY A 91 -6.70 -15.91 -0.25
CA GLY A 91 -6.57 -14.98 0.88
C GLY A 91 -6.57 -13.49 0.50
N GLY A 92 -6.78 -13.15 -0.78
CA GLY A 92 -6.82 -11.77 -1.24
C GLY A 92 -8.04 -11.03 -0.69
N ILE A 93 -7.93 -9.73 -0.43
CA ILE A 93 -9.06 -8.91 0.00
C ILE A 93 -9.72 -8.32 -1.24
N HIS A 94 -10.86 -8.87 -1.65
CA HIS A 94 -11.60 -8.44 -2.84
C HIS A 94 -12.76 -7.51 -2.44
N ILE A 95 -12.75 -6.27 -2.92
CA ILE A 95 -13.88 -5.35 -2.75
C ILE A 95 -14.47 -4.99 -4.11
N ALA A 96 -15.77 -5.29 -4.26
CA ALA A 96 -16.58 -4.85 -5.38
C ALA A 96 -17.39 -3.60 -5.04
N SER A 97 -17.61 -2.75 -6.04
CA SER A 97 -18.42 -1.54 -5.92
C SER A 97 -19.36 -1.40 -7.09
N THR A 98 -20.63 -1.05 -6.84
CA THR A 98 -21.56 -0.70 -7.92
C THR A 98 -21.19 0.65 -8.52
N GLN A 99 -21.34 0.79 -9.83
CA GLN A 99 -21.00 2.02 -10.53
C GLN A 99 -21.95 3.18 -10.20
N ALA A 100 -23.19 2.89 -9.82
CA ALA A 100 -24.20 3.88 -9.46
C ALA A 100 -24.03 4.34 -8.00
N GLY A 101 -23.96 3.40 -7.04
CA GLY A 101 -23.83 3.75 -5.62
C GLY A 101 -22.47 4.34 -5.30
N ALA A 102 -21.41 3.91 -6.00
CA ALA A 102 -20.09 4.50 -5.85
C ALA A 102 -20.03 5.98 -6.21
N GLN A 103 -21.07 6.62 -6.79
CA GLN A 103 -21.17 8.07 -7.03
C GLN A 103 -21.70 8.87 -5.83
N ASN A 104 -22.30 8.21 -4.85
CA ASN A 104 -23.10 8.87 -3.83
C ASN A 104 -22.33 9.09 -2.52
N ALA A 105 -21.39 8.18 -2.21
CA ALA A 105 -20.62 8.24 -0.98
C ALA A 105 -19.28 7.49 -1.10
N GLN A 106 -18.40 7.74 -0.16
CA GLN A 106 -17.26 6.87 0.10
C GLN A 106 -17.74 5.55 0.74
N SER A 107 -17.16 4.44 0.30
CA SER A 107 -17.43 3.10 0.85
C SER A 107 -16.28 2.19 0.41
N ASN A 108 -15.31 1.99 1.29
CA ASN A 108 -14.05 1.35 0.94
C ASN A 108 -13.50 0.51 2.11
N PHE A 109 -12.56 -0.36 1.78
CA PHE A 109 -11.68 -1.00 2.74
C PHE A 109 -10.25 -0.51 2.53
N ALA A 110 -9.54 -0.20 3.61
CA ALA A 110 -8.13 0.10 3.57
C ALA A 110 -7.36 -0.55 4.73
N LEU A 111 -6.13 -0.95 4.43
CA LEU A 111 -5.12 -1.26 5.43
C LEU A 111 -4.44 0.06 5.80
N CYS A 112 -4.65 0.52 7.02
CA CYS A 112 -4.15 1.80 7.49
C CYS A 112 -3.02 1.60 8.48
N MET A 113 -1.95 2.37 8.31
CA MET A 113 -0.89 2.41 9.31
C MET A 113 -1.41 2.96 10.64
N SER A 114 -0.85 2.51 11.77
CA SER A 114 -1.12 3.13 13.06
C SER A 114 -0.81 4.64 13.05
N GLN A 115 -1.50 5.39 13.92
CA GLN A 115 -1.21 6.81 14.11
C GLN A 115 0.25 7.05 14.55
N ALA A 116 0.80 6.18 15.39
CA ALA A 116 2.15 6.33 15.93
C ALA A 116 3.22 6.19 14.83
N LEU A 117 3.13 5.14 14.00
CA LEU A 117 4.06 4.93 12.90
C LEU A 117 3.88 5.99 11.80
N GLY A 118 2.64 6.43 11.55
CA GLY A 118 2.35 7.54 10.64
C GLY A 118 2.98 8.86 11.08
N ASN A 119 2.90 9.19 12.38
CA ASN A 119 3.56 10.38 12.94
C ASN A 119 5.08 10.27 12.85
N TRP A 120 5.64 9.09 13.09
CA TRP A 120 7.08 8.86 12.92
C TRP A 120 7.52 9.11 11.47
N LEU A 121 6.79 8.61 10.47
CA LEU A 121 7.09 8.90 9.06
C LEU A 121 6.96 10.39 8.74
N ALA A 122 5.90 11.04 9.22
CA ALA A 122 5.74 12.49 9.04
C ALA A 122 6.91 13.28 9.63
N ALA A 123 7.50 12.81 10.74
CA ALA A 123 8.66 13.40 11.40
C ALA A 123 10.02 13.04 10.76
N ASN A 124 10.09 12.08 9.84
CA ASN A 124 11.35 11.58 9.28
C ASN A 124 11.45 11.62 7.75
N CYS A 125 10.34 11.81 7.02
CA CYS A 125 10.31 11.84 5.56
C CYS A 125 9.94 13.24 5.02
N GLY A 126 10.82 13.85 4.21
CA GLY A 126 10.66 15.21 3.68
C GLY A 126 11.83 15.66 2.78
N ALA A 127 11.66 16.78 2.10
CA ALA A 127 12.72 17.35 1.25
C ALA A 127 13.99 17.66 2.07
N GLY A 128 15.07 16.92 1.80
CA GLY A 128 16.35 17.07 2.49
C GLY A 128 16.53 16.22 3.75
N GLU A 129 15.53 15.40 4.11
CA GLU A 129 15.56 14.52 5.28
C GLU A 129 16.33 13.20 5.03
N ASN A 130 16.56 12.46 6.11
CA ASN A 130 17.27 11.17 6.11
C ASN A 130 16.51 10.04 5.43
N TYR A 131 15.19 10.13 5.24
CA TYR A 131 14.39 9.01 4.76
C TYR A 131 13.46 9.34 3.59
N SER A 132 13.33 8.38 2.68
CA SER A 132 12.29 8.31 1.62
C SER A 132 11.43 7.07 1.86
N VAL A 133 10.22 7.03 1.32
CA VAL A 133 9.37 5.82 1.37
C VAL A 133 9.16 5.21 -0.01
N MET A 134 9.01 3.89 -0.07
CA MET A 134 8.50 3.15 -1.22
C MET A 134 7.30 2.32 -0.78
N LEU A 135 6.15 2.56 -1.38
CA LEU A 135 4.93 1.78 -1.21
C LEU A 135 4.77 0.87 -2.43
N SER A 136 4.63 -0.44 -2.20
CA SER A 136 4.35 -1.42 -3.25
C SER A 136 3.12 -2.26 -2.89
N LEU A 137 2.27 -2.49 -3.88
CA LEU A 137 1.00 -3.19 -3.78
C LEU A 137 0.93 -4.26 -4.86
N TRP A 138 0.56 -5.47 -4.48
CA TRP A 138 0.24 -6.53 -5.43
C TRP A 138 -1.26 -6.63 -5.50
N VAL A 139 -1.80 -6.36 -6.68
CA VAL A 139 -3.23 -6.15 -6.86
C VAL A 139 -3.72 -6.77 -8.16
N ARG A 140 -5.02 -7.03 -8.22
CA ARG A 140 -5.74 -7.36 -9.45
C ARG A 140 -6.96 -6.46 -9.55
N LYS A 141 -7.14 -5.83 -10.70
CA LYS A 141 -8.34 -5.03 -10.98
C LYS A 141 -9.42 -5.97 -11.51
N THR A 142 -10.61 -5.98 -10.89
CA THR A 142 -11.74 -6.87 -11.25
C THR A 142 -12.90 -6.12 -11.90
N ARG A 143 -12.83 -4.79 -11.94
CA ARG A 143 -13.73 -3.93 -12.72
C ARG A 143 -13.02 -2.63 -13.08
N GLU A 144 -13.21 -2.16 -14.31
CA GLU A 144 -12.71 -0.85 -14.78
C GLU A 144 -13.48 0.32 -14.14
N TYR A 145 -12.85 1.50 -14.10
CA TYR A 145 -13.60 2.72 -13.84
C TYR A 145 -14.60 2.96 -14.97
N GLY A 146 -15.83 3.36 -14.65
CA GLY A 146 -16.77 3.75 -15.70
C GLY A 146 -16.64 5.23 -16.09
N GLY A 147 -16.64 5.51 -17.40
CA GLY A 147 -16.67 6.88 -17.95
C GLY A 147 -15.37 7.71 -17.81
N PRO A 148 -15.30 8.88 -18.46
CA PRO A 148 -14.15 9.78 -18.34
C PRO A 148 -14.11 10.38 -16.94
N ASN A 149 -13.11 9.99 -16.15
CA ASN A 149 -12.96 10.45 -14.78
C ASN A 149 -11.78 11.44 -14.71
N THR A 150 -11.98 12.61 -14.12
CA THR A 150 -10.90 13.60 -13.88
C THR A 150 -10.11 13.32 -12.60
N ASN A 151 -10.65 12.55 -11.65
CA ASN A 151 -10.08 12.31 -10.31
C ASN A 151 -10.03 10.79 -9.98
N PRO A 152 -8.89 10.12 -10.15
CA PRO A 152 -8.75 8.67 -9.93
C PRO A 152 -9.03 8.21 -8.50
N GLN A 153 -9.42 6.94 -8.33
CA GLN A 153 -9.29 6.25 -7.04
C GLN A 153 -7.81 6.16 -6.65
N SER A 154 -7.51 6.35 -5.37
CA SER A 154 -6.21 6.01 -4.82
C SER A 154 -6.20 4.59 -4.25
N TRP A 155 -5.20 3.81 -4.67
CA TRP A 155 -4.92 2.44 -4.20
C TRP A 155 -4.09 2.42 -2.92
N GLY A 156 -3.50 3.56 -2.55
CA GLY A 156 -2.74 3.78 -1.32
C GLY A 156 -2.29 5.24 -1.27
N HIS A 157 -2.21 5.82 -0.08
CA HIS A 157 -1.76 7.18 0.14
C HIS A 157 -1.36 7.45 1.60
N MET A 158 -0.48 8.43 1.77
CA MET A 158 -0.13 8.99 3.07
C MET A 158 -0.18 10.52 2.98
N ALA A 159 -1.02 11.14 3.79
CA ALA A 159 -1.34 12.56 3.71
C ALA A 159 -1.51 13.24 5.08
N ALA A 160 -1.31 14.55 5.12
CA ALA A 160 -1.44 15.33 6.36
C ALA A 160 -2.90 15.73 6.57
N THR A 161 -3.50 16.12 5.45
CA THR A 161 -4.88 16.58 5.31
C THR A 161 -5.36 16.10 3.94
N SER A 162 -6.65 15.81 3.83
CA SER A 162 -7.27 15.52 2.53
C SER A 162 -7.24 16.75 1.61
N GLY A 163 -7.38 16.52 0.29
CA GLY A 163 -7.72 17.55 -0.69
C GLY A 163 -6.64 18.56 -1.09
N GLN A 164 -5.43 18.51 -0.52
CA GLN A 164 -4.34 19.42 -0.89
C GLN A 164 -3.14 18.64 -1.47
N THR A 165 -2.75 18.94 -2.70
CA THR A 165 -1.67 18.26 -3.44
C THR A 165 -0.32 18.33 -2.70
N GLY A 166 -0.06 19.44 -2.00
CA GLY A 166 1.15 19.62 -1.18
C GLY A 166 1.14 18.80 0.11
N SER A 167 0.02 18.16 0.44
CA SER A 167 -0.22 17.44 1.68
C SER A 167 -0.06 15.92 1.54
N TYR A 168 0.68 15.40 0.55
CA TYR A 168 0.98 13.98 0.43
C TYR A 168 2.47 13.67 0.59
N ILE A 169 2.79 12.61 1.32
CA ILE A 169 4.11 11.95 1.29
C ILE A 169 4.19 11.06 0.06
N VAL A 170 3.17 10.22 -0.14
CA VAL A 170 3.02 9.32 -1.28
C VAL A 170 1.55 9.21 -1.62
N GLN A 171 1.24 9.02 -2.89
CA GLN A 171 -0.08 8.57 -3.30
C GLN A 171 0.01 7.78 -4.63
N LEU A 172 -0.77 6.71 -4.67
CA LEU A 172 -0.97 5.81 -5.80
C LEU A 172 -2.39 5.99 -6.29
N GLN A 173 -2.58 6.48 -7.51
CA GLN A 173 -3.86 6.81 -8.13
C GLN A 173 -3.97 6.17 -9.51
N ARG A 174 -5.04 5.44 -9.83
CA ARG A 174 -5.23 4.82 -11.17
C ARG A 174 -4.10 3.88 -11.66
N GLY A 175 -3.22 3.44 -10.78
CA GLY A 175 -1.97 2.76 -11.16
C GLY A 175 -0.82 3.71 -11.54
N GLU A 176 -1.02 5.01 -11.39
CA GLU A 176 -0.03 6.07 -11.49
C GLU A 176 0.42 6.50 -10.09
N GLY A 177 1.68 6.91 -9.94
CA GLY A 177 2.05 7.71 -8.76
C GLY A 177 1.56 9.14 -8.94
N ALA A 178 1.09 9.79 -7.87
CA ALA A 178 0.84 11.23 -7.80
C ALA A 178 0.71 11.62 -6.32
N PRO A 179 1.16 12.78 -5.80
CA PRO A 179 2.28 13.65 -6.16
C PRO A 179 3.35 13.62 -4.98
N PRO A 180 4.50 14.36 -4.96
CA PRO A 180 4.54 15.83 -5.14
C PRO A 180 5.68 16.38 -6.03
N ASP A 181 5.36 17.31 -6.94
CA ASP A 181 6.23 17.69 -8.07
C ASP A 181 6.58 19.20 -8.21
N ALA A 182 7.66 19.47 -8.94
CA ALA A 182 7.71 20.50 -9.97
C ALA A 182 8.49 20.00 -11.23
N ALA A 183 9.50 19.12 -11.12
CA ALA A 183 10.00 18.29 -12.24
C ALA A 183 10.77 16.99 -11.82
N ARG A 184 10.29 16.28 -10.78
CA ARG A 184 10.48 14.83 -10.48
C ARG A 184 11.90 14.23 -10.26
N GLU A 185 12.86 14.95 -9.69
CA GLU A 185 13.98 14.28 -9.02
C GLU A 185 13.46 13.40 -7.87
N ASN A 186 14.00 12.17 -7.75
CA ASN A 186 13.73 11.15 -6.70
C ASN A 186 12.57 10.17 -6.93
N TRP A 187 12.03 10.08 -8.14
CA TRP A 187 11.17 8.94 -8.50
C TRP A 187 12.02 7.71 -8.78
N ILE A 188 11.75 6.65 -8.05
CA ILE A 188 12.37 5.35 -8.28
C ILE A 188 11.46 4.56 -9.22
N GLY A 189 11.99 4.16 -10.38
CA GLY A 189 11.50 3.01 -11.15
C GLY A 189 10.01 3.01 -11.47
N ILE A 190 9.57 3.80 -12.44
CA ILE A 190 8.28 3.53 -13.06
C ILE A 190 8.37 2.20 -13.84
N ARG A 191 7.50 1.26 -13.48
CA ARG A 191 6.45 0.75 -14.39
C ARG A 191 5.27 0.40 -13.48
N GLN A 192 4.21 1.21 -13.38
CA GLN A 192 3.22 1.46 -14.44
C GLN A 192 3.15 0.31 -15.44
N ASP A 193 2.76 -0.85 -14.94
CA ASP A 193 1.75 -1.54 -15.71
C ASP A 193 0.43 -0.97 -15.21
N PHE A 194 -0.28 -0.27 -16.10
CA PHE A 194 -1.72 -0.23 -15.97
C PHE A 194 -2.13 -1.66 -15.65
N ILE A 195 -2.66 -1.89 -14.45
CA ILE A 195 -3.11 -3.22 -14.09
C ILE A 195 -4.27 -3.49 -15.02
N ALA A 196 -4.00 -4.35 -16.00
CA ALA A 196 -4.99 -4.76 -16.96
C ALA A 196 -6.17 -5.37 -16.19
N LEU A 197 -7.36 -5.15 -16.71
CA LEU A 197 -8.54 -5.77 -16.12
C LEU A 197 -8.33 -7.29 -16.07
N ASP A 198 -8.63 -7.87 -14.92
CA ASP A 198 -8.49 -9.29 -14.61
C ASP A 198 -7.08 -9.87 -14.75
N ALA A 199 -6.05 -9.03 -14.74
CA ALA A 199 -4.66 -9.46 -14.61
C ALA A 199 -4.07 -8.99 -13.26
N PRO A 200 -3.35 -9.85 -12.53
CA PRO A 200 -2.58 -9.39 -11.38
C PRO A 200 -1.35 -8.59 -11.81
N GLY A 201 -0.88 -7.71 -10.94
CA GLY A 201 0.40 -7.04 -11.12
C GLY A 201 0.79 -6.18 -9.93
N VAL A 202 1.89 -5.45 -10.08
CA VAL A 202 2.48 -4.63 -9.03
C VAL A 202 2.21 -3.16 -9.33
N MET A 203 1.64 -2.45 -8.36
CA MET A 203 1.61 -0.99 -8.33
C MET A 203 2.62 -0.50 -7.30
N CYS A 204 3.46 0.48 -7.65
CA CYS A 204 4.45 1.01 -6.72
C CYS A 204 4.68 2.50 -6.87
N ALA A 205 4.98 3.18 -5.76
CA ALA A 205 5.40 4.57 -5.74
C ALA A 205 6.48 4.78 -4.69
N ALA A 206 7.54 5.49 -5.06
CA ALA A 206 8.55 5.96 -4.14
C ALA A 206 8.58 7.49 -4.11
N ALA A 207 8.72 8.07 -2.91
CA ALA A 207 8.69 9.50 -2.72
C ALA A 207 9.58 9.94 -1.56
N LYS A 208 10.33 11.02 -1.79
CA LYS A 208 11.21 11.68 -0.79
C LYS A 208 10.45 12.64 0.15
N GLY A 209 9.11 12.63 0.13
CA GLY A 209 8.25 13.41 1.03
C GLY A 209 7.69 14.72 0.45
N TRP A 210 7.18 15.58 1.34
CA TRP A 210 6.32 16.74 1.06
C TRP A 210 6.90 17.84 0.17
N ARG A 211 5.99 18.63 -0.42
CA ARG A 211 6.26 19.99 -0.91
C ARG A 211 5.36 20.98 -0.18
N GLY A 212 5.95 21.88 0.61
CA GLY A 212 5.21 22.93 1.34
C GLY A 212 5.13 22.69 2.86
N THR A 213 4.05 23.16 3.49
CA THR A 213 3.89 23.11 4.95
C THR A 213 3.72 21.67 5.43
N ARG A 214 4.74 21.18 6.14
CA ARG A 214 4.75 19.87 6.80
C ARG A 214 3.78 19.84 7.97
N SER A 215 3.03 18.75 8.11
CA SER A 215 2.34 18.41 9.35
C SER A 215 3.23 17.49 10.19
N ALA A 216 3.22 17.68 11.52
CA ALA A 216 3.87 16.76 12.45
C ALA A 216 3.11 15.42 12.58
N THR A 217 1.90 15.34 12.01
CA THR A 217 0.99 14.20 12.18
C THR A 217 0.26 13.85 10.89
N LEU A 218 0.12 12.56 10.60
CA LEU A 218 -0.79 12.05 9.57
C LEU A 218 -2.14 11.73 10.24
N ASN A 219 -3.01 12.72 10.40
CA ASN A 219 -4.23 12.58 11.20
C ASN A 219 -5.33 11.82 10.44
N GLY A 220 -5.97 10.87 11.12
CA GLY A 220 -7.04 10.03 10.59
C GLY A 220 -6.55 8.75 9.88
N ALA A 221 -7.22 7.63 10.14
CA ALA A 221 -6.85 6.32 9.58
C ALA A 221 -6.77 6.35 8.06
N PHE A 222 -7.76 7.00 7.43
CA PHE A 222 -7.83 7.13 5.98
C PHE A 222 -6.59 7.80 5.38
N GLN A 223 -6.09 8.87 6.01
CA GLN A 223 -4.89 9.60 5.58
C GLN A 223 -3.59 8.77 5.66
N ARG A 224 -3.65 7.54 6.18
CA ARG A 224 -2.52 6.61 6.33
C ARG A 224 -2.76 5.28 5.62
N ALA A 225 -3.58 5.27 4.58
CA ALA A 225 -3.92 4.07 3.83
C ALA A 225 -2.70 3.51 3.06
N LEU A 226 -2.17 2.38 3.52
CA LEU A 226 -1.12 1.64 2.84
C LEU A 226 -1.69 0.97 1.58
N ALA A 227 -2.87 0.38 1.68
CA ALA A 227 -3.60 -0.20 0.55
C ALA A 227 -5.09 0.13 0.67
N ASN A 228 -5.77 0.32 -0.45
CA ASN A 228 -7.16 0.73 -0.50
C ASN A 228 -7.90 0.18 -1.73
N VAL A 229 -9.11 -0.33 -1.50
CA VAL A 229 -10.03 -0.87 -2.52
C VAL A 229 -11.47 -0.50 -2.20
N GLY A 230 -12.32 -0.43 -3.22
CA GLY A 230 -13.71 0.04 -3.11
C GLY A 230 -13.91 1.48 -3.57
N ALA A 231 -15.07 2.07 -3.25
CA ALA A 231 -15.46 3.40 -3.71
C ALA A 231 -14.79 4.52 -2.90
N MET A 232 -13.86 5.23 -3.55
CA MET A 232 -13.12 6.32 -2.93
C MET A 232 -12.85 7.44 -3.94
N GLY A 233 -13.11 8.69 -3.55
CA GLY A 233 -12.72 9.87 -4.31
C GLY A 233 -11.29 10.31 -3.97
N SER A 234 -10.53 10.75 -4.96
CA SER A 234 -9.43 11.68 -4.70
C SER A 234 -10.01 13.09 -4.61
N TRP A 235 -9.52 13.89 -3.66
CA TRP A 235 -9.88 15.30 -3.44
C TRP A 235 -11.20 15.51 -2.67
N ASP A 236 -11.29 16.59 -1.88
CA ASP A 236 -12.37 16.99 -0.94
C ASP A 236 -13.79 17.14 -1.55
N THR A 237 -14.09 16.43 -2.64
CA THR A 237 -15.36 16.53 -3.36
C THR A 237 -15.98 15.15 -3.54
N VAL A 238 -17.32 15.11 -3.41
CA VAL A 238 -18.24 13.97 -3.60
C VAL A 238 -18.29 13.50 -5.07
N ASN A 239 -17.26 13.78 -5.88
CA ASN A 239 -17.15 13.20 -7.23
C ASN A 239 -16.58 11.78 -7.13
N TYR A 240 -17.35 10.90 -6.49
CA TYR A 240 -17.05 9.50 -6.33
C TYR A 240 -17.25 8.77 -7.69
N ASN A 241 -16.42 9.12 -8.66
CA ASN A 241 -16.58 8.65 -10.02
C ASN A 241 -16.23 7.17 -10.12
N LYS A 242 -17.26 6.32 -10.07
CA LYS A 242 -17.29 5.00 -10.72
C LYS A 242 -16.01 4.20 -10.43
N ALA A 243 -15.71 4.04 -9.14
CA ALA A 243 -14.50 3.40 -8.66
C ALA A 243 -14.29 2.01 -9.29
N CYS A 244 -13.03 1.65 -9.49
CA CYS A 244 -12.70 0.30 -9.90
C CYS A 244 -12.94 -0.67 -8.74
N SER A 245 -13.18 -1.93 -9.07
CA SER A 245 -13.16 -3.02 -8.09
C SER A 245 -11.82 -3.73 -8.17
N GLY A 246 -11.38 -4.32 -7.07
CA GLY A 246 -10.09 -4.98 -7.07
C GLY A 246 -9.77 -5.77 -5.82
N ILE A 247 -8.69 -6.51 -5.95
CA ILE A 247 -8.16 -7.44 -4.96
C ILE A 247 -6.79 -6.95 -4.52
N ILE A 248 -6.55 -6.95 -3.20
CA ILE A 248 -5.21 -6.76 -2.63
C ILE A 248 -4.66 -8.12 -2.21
N TYR A 249 -3.49 -8.48 -2.71
CA TYR A 249 -2.75 -9.69 -2.33
C TYR A 249 -1.58 -9.40 -1.40
N ARG A 250 -0.95 -8.23 -1.56
CA ARG A 250 0.17 -7.79 -0.74
C ARG A 250 0.20 -6.28 -0.67
N ALA A 251 0.58 -5.76 0.49
CA ALA A 251 0.89 -4.36 0.66
C ALA A 251 2.18 -4.25 1.48
N GLN A 252 3.12 -3.43 1.02
CA GLN A 252 4.44 -3.32 1.63
C GLN A 252 4.93 -1.87 1.62
N LEU A 253 5.44 -1.41 2.76
CA LEU A 253 6.10 -0.12 2.89
C LEU A 253 7.56 -0.31 3.28
N ASP A 254 8.42 0.30 2.50
CA ASP A 254 9.85 0.34 2.73
C ASP A 254 10.31 1.77 3.02
N VAL A 255 11.20 1.91 4.00
CA VAL A 255 11.85 3.17 4.36
C VAL A 255 13.29 3.15 3.88
N LEU A 256 13.58 3.95 2.87
CA LEU A 256 14.90 4.06 2.27
C LEU A 256 15.73 5.06 3.09
N ASP A 257 16.82 4.57 3.68
CA ASP A 257 17.72 5.35 4.53
C ASP A 257 18.82 6.08 3.73
N PHE A 258 19.01 7.35 4.05
CA PHE A 258 20.01 8.26 3.49
C PHE A 258 20.76 9.05 4.56
N SER A 259 20.67 8.71 5.85
CA SER A 259 21.32 9.45 6.95
C SER A 259 22.82 9.66 6.73
N ASP A 260 23.48 8.63 6.17
CA ASP A 260 24.93 8.62 5.98
C ASP A 260 25.35 9.08 4.58
N ALA A 261 24.38 9.31 3.69
CA ALA A 261 24.61 9.88 2.36
C ALA A 261 23.44 10.79 1.94
N PRO A 262 23.24 11.93 2.64
CA PRO A 262 22.17 12.87 2.31
C PRO A 262 22.31 13.37 0.85
N GLY A 263 21.22 13.27 0.08
CA GLY A 263 21.24 13.63 -1.34
C GLY A 263 21.69 12.51 -2.29
N ALA A 264 21.98 11.29 -1.79
CA ALA A 264 22.21 10.14 -2.64
C ALA A 264 21.00 9.83 -3.54
N ASN A 265 21.28 9.22 -4.70
CA ASN A 265 20.30 8.95 -5.72
C ASN A 265 19.28 7.90 -5.24
N VAL A 266 18.12 8.38 -4.82
CA VAL A 266 16.96 7.60 -4.37
C VAL A 266 16.59 6.54 -5.40
N THR A 267 16.65 6.87 -6.70
CA THR A 267 16.34 5.97 -7.82
C THR A 267 17.20 4.72 -7.86
N ALA A 268 18.49 4.81 -7.51
CA ALA A 268 19.38 3.64 -7.54
C ALA A 268 19.03 2.61 -6.45
N LYS A 269 18.70 3.06 -5.23
CA LYS A 269 18.37 2.16 -4.11
C LYS A 269 17.06 1.41 -4.33
N GLY A 270 15.99 2.11 -4.72
CA GLY A 270 14.71 1.43 -4.89
C GLY A 270 14.56 0.67 -6.21
N LEU A 271 15.34 0.95 -7.26
CA LEU A 271 15.22 0.21 -8.53
C LEU A 271 15.61 -1.26 -8.34
N ALA A 272 16.64 -1.52 -7.52
CA ALA A 272 17.01 -2.87 -7.14
C ALA A 272 15.87 -3.58 -6.37
N MET A 273 15.24 -2.88 -5.42
CA MET A 273 14.11 -3.42 -4.66
C MET A 273 12.94 -3.73 -5.58
N LEU A 274 12.55 -2.78 -6.44
CA LEU A 274 11.45 -2.96 -7.38
C LEU A 274 11.65 -4.14 -8.33
N ASN A 275 12.86 -4.31 -8.88
CA ASN A 275 13.16 -5.45 -9.76
C ASN A 275 12.96 -6.80 -9.05
N SER A 276 13.36 -6.89 -7.79
CA SER A 276 13.10 -8.08 -6.97
C SER A 276 11.61 -8.26 -6.67
N ILE A 277 10.87 -7.20 -6.32
CA ILE A 277 9.42 -7.28 -6.11
C ILE A 277 8.71 -7.78 -7.37
N ASN A 278 9.09 -7.27 -8.54
CA ASN A 278 8.52 -7.68 -9.83
C ASN A 278 8.83 -9.15 -10.15
N ALA A 279 10.05 -9.61 -9.89
CA ALA A 279 10.41 -11.02 -10.08
C ALA A 279 9.57 -11.94 -9.18
N LEU A 280 9.32 -11.52 -7.94
CA LEU A 280 8.48 -12.26 -6.99
C LEU A 280 7.02 -12.28 -7.41
N ALA A 281 6.47 -11.14 -7.83
CA ALA A 281 5.10 -11.08 -8.33
C ALA A 281 4.94 -11.95 -9.58
N ALA A 282 5.89 -11.90 -10.53
CA ALA A 282 5.87 -12.74 -11.73
C ALA A 282 5.88 -14.24 -11.38
N ARG A 283 6.68 -14.66 -10.40
CA ARG A 283 6.69 -16.04 -9.89
C ARG A 283 5.37 -16.40 -9.20
N ASP A 284 4.88 -15.54 -8.32
CA ASP A 284 3.76 -15.86 -7.44
C ASP A 284 2.40 -15.85 -8.15
N PHE A 285 2.27 -15.07 -9.24
CA PHE A 285 1.10 -15.08 -10.12
C PHE A 285 1.26 -16.00 -11.35
N GLY A 286 2.49 -16.37 -11.71
CA GLY A 286 2.80 -17.31 -12.79
C GLY A 286 2.32 -18.74 -12.48
N GLU A 287 2.29 -19.61 -13.49
CA GLU A 287 1.82 -21.00 -13.35
C GLU A 287 2.51 -21.72 -12.18
N GLY A 288 1.72 -22.36 -11.30
CA GLY A 288 2.20 -23.02 -10.09
C GLY A 288 2.57 -22.07 -8.93
N GLY A 289 2.46 -20.76 -9.13
CA GLY A 289 2.64 -19.75 -8.09
C GLY A 289 1.50 -19.73 -7.07
N ARG A 290 1.76 -19.16 -5.88
CA ARG A 290 0.82 -19.18 -4.75
C ARG A 290 -0.52 -18.47 -4.99
N PHE A 291 -0.53 -17.45 -5.85
CA PHE A 291 -1.74 -16.71 -6.23
C PHE A 291 -2.24 -17.09 -7.63
N HIS A 292 -1.58 -18.03 -8.29
CA HIS A 292 -2.02 -18.54 -9.57
C HIS A 292 -3.37 -19.26 -9.44
N GLY A 293 -4.28 -18.99 -10.39
CA GLY A 293 -5.61 -19.57 -10.38
C GLY A 293 -6.46 -19.17 -9.18
N ASP A 294 -6.21 -18.00 -8.57
CA ASP A 294 -7.07 -17.47 -7.52
C ASP A 294 -8.53 -17.33 -8.00
N GLU A 295 -9.46 -17.80 -7.18
CA GLU A 295 -10.89 -17.80 -7.46
C GLU A 295 -11.58 -16.77 -6.55
N PHE A 296 -12.45 -15.97 -7.17
CA PHE A 296 -13.21 -14.91 -6.52
C PHE A 296 -14.52 -14.70 -7.27
N THR A 297 -15.52 -14.15 -6.58
CA THR A 297 -16.79 -13.79 -7.18
C THR A 297 -16.56 -12.61 -8.13
N PRO A 298 -16.93 -12.67 -9.43
CA PRO A 298 -16.78 -11.53 -10.33
C PRO A 298 -17.47 -10.28 -9.76
N ALA A 299 -16.88 -9.10 -9.94
CA ALA A 299 -17.43 -7.86 -9.37
C ALA A 299 -18.85 -7.51 -9.86
N ALA A 300 -19.31 -8.10 -10.97
CA ALA A 300 -20.70 -8.04 -11.46
C ALA A 300 -21.68 -8.85 -10.63
N ASP A 301 -21.20 -9.95 -10.05
CA ASP A 301 -21.99 -10.93 -9.34
C ASP A 301 -21.84 -10.78 -7.82
N LEU A 302 -20.75 -10.13 -7.37
CA LEU A 302 -20.57 -9.73 -5.99
C LEU A 302 -21.50 -8.55 -5.66
N LYS A 303 -22.73 -8.90 -5.29
CA LYS A 303 -23.81 -7.95 -5.00
C LYS A 303 -23.65 -7.33 -3.60
N PRO A 304 -23.88 -6.01 -3.45
CA PRO A 304 -24.25 -5.38 -2.17
C PRO A 304 -25.53 -5.95 -1.57
#